data_AF-W6RC48-F1
#
_entry.id   AF-W6RC48-F1
#
_cell.length_a   1.000
_cell.length_b   1.000
_cell.length_c   1.000
_cell.angle_alpha   90.00
_cell.angle_beta   90.00
_cell.angle_gamma   90.00
#
_symmetry.space_group_name_H-M   'P 1'
#
loop_
_entity.id
_entity.type
_entity.pdbx_description
1 polymer ?
#
loop_
_entity_poly.entity_id
_entity_poly.type
_entity_poly.pdbx_seq_one_letter_code
_entity_poly.pdbx_strand_id
1 'polypeptide(L)' 'MKATTEEQLEAWETFRLAKIKADKTLDFRDGRTAAIAWNHFANMFIGEKPVTPTDFLLHRKIAIFPVHKTRAPGGHLDR' A
#
# COMPACT_ATOMS: atom_id res chain seq x y z
N MET A 1 1.60 -22.69 -13.81
CA MET A 1 1.60 -22.54 -15.29
C MET A 1 2.18 -21.17 -15.61
N LYS A 2 3.06 -21.06 -16.60
CA LYS A 2 3.57 -19.76 -17.05
C LYS A 2 2.44 -19.05 -17.82
N ALA A 3 2.18 -17.78 -17.49
CA ALA A 3 1.22 -16.95 -18.23
C ALA A 3 1.60 -16.87 -19.71
N THR A 4 0.62 -16.78 -20.60
CA THR A 4 0.86 -16.64 -22.04
C THR A 4 1.44 -15.26 -22.36
N THR A 5 2.07 -15.10 -23.53
CA THR A 5 2.59 -13.80 -23.96
C THR A 5 1.50 -12.74 -24.09
N GLU A 6 0.29 -13.13 -24.50
CA GLU A 6 -0.86 -12.23 -24.60
C GLU A 6 -1.29 -11.69 -23.22
N GLU A 7 -1.40 -12.58 -22.22
CA GLU A 7 -1.70 -12.20 -20.84
C GLU A 7 -0.65 -11.26 -20.25
N GLN A 8 0.63 -11.50 -20.57
CA GLN A 8 1.73 -10.63 -20.14
C GLN A 8 1.65 -9.22 -20.75
N LEU A 9 1.28 -9.13 -22.04
CA LEU A 9 1.11 -7.85 -22.72
C LEU A 9 -0.08 -7.06 -22.17
N GLU A 10 -1.20 -7.74 -21.89
CA GLU A 10 -2.38 -7.13 -21.30
C GLU A 10 -2.09 -6.58 -19.89
N ALA A 11 -1.39 -7.36 -19.05
CA ALA A 11 -1.00 -6.91 -17.71
C ALA A 11 -0.01 -5.74 -17.77
N TRP A 12 0.91 -5.73 -18.75
CA TRP A 12 1.82 -4.62 -18.97
C TRP A 12 1.07 -3.32 -19.36
N GLU A 13 0.12 -3.40 -20.30
CA GLU A 13 -0.64 -2.22 -20.73
C GLU A 13 -1.51 -1.67 -19.60
N THR A 14 -2.10 -2.56 -18.79
CA THR A 14 -2.86 -2.18 -17.59
C THR A 14 -1.99 -1.41 -16.60
N PHE A 15 -0.77 -1.89 -16.32
CA PHE A 15 0.18 -1.17 -15.47
C PHE A 15 0.58 0.18 -16.07
N ARG A 16 0.90 0.22 -17.37
CA ARG A 16 1.31 1.45 -18.06
C ARG A 16 0.25 2.55 -17.94
N LEU A 17 -1.01 2.23 -18.20
CA LEU A 17 -2.11 3.19 -18.10
C LEU A 17 -2.31 3.67 -16.66
N ALA A 18 -2.25 2.77 -15.68
CA ALA A 18 -2.37 3.12 -14.27
C ALA A 18 -1.22 4.02 -13.79
N LYS A 19 0.01 3.76 -14.24
CA LYS A 19 1.18 4.57 -13.92
C LYS A 19 1.09 5.98 -14.51
N ILE A 20 0.73 6.11 -15.79
CA ILE A 20 0.53 7.42 -16.43
C ILE A 20 -0.51 8.23 -15.67
N LYS A 21 -1.60 7.59 -15.24
CA LYS A 21 -2.63 8.26 -14.44
C LYS A 21 -2.08 8.72 -13.09
N ALA A 22 -1.38 7.85 -12.37
CA ALA A 22 -0.80 8.16 -11.07
C ALA A 22 0.23 9.30 -11.14
N ASP A 23 1.10 9.30 -12.14
CA ASP A 23 2.10 10.35 -12.34
C ASP A 23 1.43 11.69 -12.69
N LYS A 24 0.29 11.66 -13.39
CA LYS A 24 -0.48 12.85 -13.73
C LYS A 24 -1.27 13.43 -12.56
N THR A 25 -1.90 12.59 -11.75
CA THR A 25 -2.80 13.04 -10.67
C THR A 25 -2.07 13.27 -9.35
N LEU A 26 -0.94 12.59 -9.14
CA LEU A 26 -0.24 12.51 -7.86
C LEU A 26 -1.14 12.07 -6.68
N ASP A 27 -2.28 11.44 -6.98
CA ASP A 27 -3.19 10.89 -5.98
C ASP A 27 -2.66 9.55 -5.48
N PHE A 28 -2.57 9.39 -4.17
CA PHE A 28 -2.18 8.15 -3.52
C PHE A 28 -3.02 6.94 -3.96
N ARG A 29 -4.32 7.12 -4.22
CA ARG A 29 -5.21 6.04 -4.69
C ARG A 29 -4.85 5.57 -6.08
N ASP A 30 -4.49 6.49 -6.97
CA ASP A 30 -4.01 6.15 -8.31
C ASP A 30 -2.63 5.49 -8.24
N GLY A 31 -1.74 5.98 -7.38
CA GLY A 31 -0.45 5.35 -7.09
C GLY A 31 -0.58 3.91 -6.56
N ARG A 32 -1.52 3.66 -5.64
CA ARG A 32 -1.84 2.32 -5.15
C ARG A 32 -2.35 1.41 -6.28
N THR A 33 -3.19 1.93 -7.16
CA THR A 33 -3.70 1.19 -8.31
C THR A 33 -2.56 0.79 -9.26
N ALA A 34 -1.63 1.70 -9.55
CA ALA A 34 -0.45 1.42 -10.36
C ALA A 34 0.45 0.36 -9.72
N ALA A 35 0.67 0.43 -8.40
CA ALA A 35 1.44 -0.57 -7.67
C ALA A 35 0.78 -1.96 -7.73
N ILE A 36 -0.54 -2.05 -7.56
CA ILE A 36 -1.28 -3.32 -7.68
C ILE A 36 -1.10 -3.93 -9.08
N ALA A 37 -1.28 -3.13 -10.13
CA ALA A 37 -1.12 -3.57 -11.52
C ALA A 37 0.31 -4.04 -11.81
N TRP A 38 1.33 -3.36 -11.27
CA TRP A 38 2.72 -3.80 -11.36
C TRP A 38 2.94 -5.19 -10.76
N ASN A 39 2.42 -5.45 -9.55
CA ASN A 39 2.57 -6.78 -8.94
C ASN A 39 1.87 -7.87 -9.74
N HIS A 40 0.69 -7.56 -10.27
CA HIS A 40 -0.02 -8.51 -11.14
C HIS A 40 0.84 -8.90 -12.34
N PHE A 41 1.47 -7.92 -13.01
CA PHE A 41 2.40 -8.17 -14.10
C PHE A 41 3.64 -8.95 -13.63
N ALA A 42 4.30 -8.53 -12.55
CA ALA A 42 5.51 -9.17 -12.03
C ALA A 42 5.27 -10.64 -11.61
N ASN A 43 4.10 -10.93 -11.03
CA ASN A 43 3.72 -12.28 -10.61
C ASN A 43 3.57 -13.26 -11.77
N MET A 44 3.39 -12.79 -13.02
CA MET A 44 3.39 -13.66 -14.19
C MET A 44 4.75 -14.30 -14.48
N PHE A 45 5.84 -13.72 -13.95
CA PHE A 45 7.21 -14.18 -14.17
C PHE A 45 7.82 -14.88 -12.95
N ILE A 46 7.21 -14.75 -11.76
CA ILE A 46 7.71 -15.36 -10.52
C ILE A 46 7.03 -16.72 -10.34
N GLY A 47 7.81 -17.80 -10.47
CA GLY A 47 7.29 -19.17 -10.49
C GLY A 47 6.88 -19.76 -9.14
N GLU A 48 7.27 -19.17 -8.01
CA GLU A 48 7.21 -19.87 -6.71
C GLU A 48 6.49 -19.13 -5.58
N LYS A 49 6.46 -17.79 -5.56
CA LYS A 49 5.68 -17.02 -4.57
C LYS A 49 5.16 -15.71 -5.17
N PRO A 50 3.84 -15.56 -5.39
CA PRO A 50 3.28 -14.30 -5.84
C PRO A 50 3.47 -13.22 -4.77
N VAL A 51 3.97 -12.05 -5.16
CA VAL A 51 3.98 -10.85 -4.33
C VAL A 51 2.53 -10.43 -4.13
N THR A 52 2.05 -10.47 -2.89
CA THR A 52 0.67 -10.11 -2.58
C THR A 52 0.55 -8.59 -2.47
N PRO A 53 -0.50 -7.97 -3.06
CA PRO A 53 -0.73 -6.53 -2.90
C PRO A 53 -0.90 -6.08 -1.43
N THR A 54 -1.19 -7.02 -0.54
CA THR A 54 -1.25 -6.86 0.91
C THR A 54 0.10 -6.48 1.53
N ASP A 55 1.22 -6.75 0.86
CA ASP A 55 2.56 -6.35 1.32
C ASP A 55 2.75 -4.81 1.25
N PHE A 56 1.90 -4.10 0.49
CA PHE A 56 1.84 -2.64 0.46
C PHE A 56 0.98 -2.05 1.56
N LEU A 57 0.31 -2.89 2.38
CA LEU A 57 -0.22 -2.37 3.64
C LEU A 57 0.98 -1.82 4.39
N LEU A 58 0.93 -0.51 4.61
CA LEU A 58 1.85 0.18 5.50
C LEU A 58 2.03 -0.76 6.69
N HIS A 59 3.27 -1.21 6.90
CA HIS A 59 3.73 -1.46 8.26
C HIS A 59 3.63 -0.12 8.95
N ARG A 60 2.38 0.25 9.26
CA ARG A 60 2.00 1.45 9.95
C ARG A 60 2.58 1.15 11.30
N LYS A 61 3.81 1.62 11.52
CA LYS A 61 4.30 1.97 12.84
C LYS A 61 3.34 3.05 13.32
N ILE A 62 2.11 2.67 13.65
CA ILE A 62 1.28 3.43 14.55
C ILE A 62 2.05 3.28 15.86
N ALA A 63 2.94 4.23 16.13
CA ALA A 63 3.36 4.46 17.49
C ALA A 63 2.07 4.82 18.23
N ILE A 64 1.44 3.84 18.86
CA ILE A 64 0.40 4.06 19.84
C ILE A 64 1.15 4.71 21.00
N PHE A 65 1.20 6.03 21.02
CA PHE A 65 1.68 6.73 22.20
C PHE A 65 0.67 6.44 23.31
N PRO A 66 1.08 5.79 24.42
CA PRO A 66 0.20 5.71 25.56
C PRO A 66 -0.10 7.15 25.97
N VAL A 67 -1.38 7.52 25.97
CA VAL A 67 -1.84 8.77 26.56
C VAL A 67 -1.54 8.62 28.05
N HIS A 68 -0.34 9.04 28.46
CA HIS A 68 0.02 9.14 29.86
C HIS A 68 -1.02 10.03 30.49
N LYS A 69 -1.81 9.44 31.41
CA LYS A 69 -2.80 10.12 32.23
C LYS A 69 -2.18 11.43 32.71
N THR A 70 -2.60 12.54 32.12
CA THR A 70 -2.35 13.87 32.68
C THR A 70 -3.07 13.91 34.01
N ARG A 71 -2.34 13.56 35.07
CA ARG A 71 -2.72 13.81 36.45
C ARG A 71 -3.02 15.30 36.55
N ALA A 72 -4.24 15.67 36.92
CA ALA A 72 -4.59 17.06 37.16
C ALA A 72 -3.65 17.61 38.26
N PRO A 73 -3.02 18.78 38.05
CA PRO A 73 -2.20 19.38 39.09
C PRO A 73 -3.10 20.08 40.11
N GLY A 74 -3.27 19.44 41.27
CA GLY A 74 -3.43 20.10 42.55
C GLY A 74 -4.82 20.64 42.95
N GLY A 75 -5.14 20.43 44.23
CA GLY A 75 -5.89 21.40 45.01
C GLY A 75 -7.26 20.95 45.51
N HIS A 76 -7.31 20.11 46.55
CA HIS A 76 -8.34 20.31 47.57
C HIS A 76 -7.64 20.51 48.91
N LEU A 77 -7.61 21.78 49.31
CA LEU A 77 -7.26 22.26 50.64
C LEU A 77 -8.21 21.69 51.68
N ASP A 78 -7.65 21.45 52.87
CA ASP A 78 -8.33 21.16 54.12
C ASP A 78 -9.53 22.08 54.37
N ARG A 79 -10.66 21.47 54.78
CA ARG A 79 -11.51 21.94 55.89
C ARG A 79 -12.52 20.87 56.30
#